data_AF-A0A7V8XKV9-F1
#
_entry.id   AF-A0A7V8XKV9-F1
#
_cell.length_a   1.000
_cell.length_b   1.000
_cell.length_c   1.000
_cell.angle_alpha   90.00
_cell.angle_beta   90.00
_cell.angle_gamma   90.00
#
_symmetry.space_group_name_H-M   'P 1'
#
loop_
_entity.id
_entity.type
_entity.pdbx_description
1 polymer ?
#
loop_
_entity_poly.entity_id
_entity_poly.type
_entity_poly.pdbx_seq_one_letter_code
_entity_poly.pdbx_strand_id
1 'polypeptide(L)'
;MRPGAFAGLIAGLVAIIVSGLLRLVAGIPLPVELVSDRFLPFVPVESFVFLLGLSGGPLLAKQLAFYSTFLLLLAFGALLGNIFAALGRRRLLVLAGGAAALWLLALAVLWPALASSYRGDPPGQAALLSAGGLALTLVAFAGSLVLAERRL
;
A
#
# COMPACT_ATOMS: atom_id res chain seq x y z
N MET A 1 -21.48 -9.01 -9.16
CA MET A 1 -20.47 -7.92 -9.06
C MET A 1 -20.15 -7.43 -10.46
N ARG A 2 -19.89 -6.13 -10.66
CA ARG A 2 -19.37 -5.63 -11.94
C ARG A 2 -18.02 -6.30 -12.23
N PRO A 3 -17.72 -6.74 -13.47
CA PRO A 3 -16.47 -7.44 -13.80
C PRO A 3 -15.22 -6.63 -13.39
N GLY A 4 -15.28 -5.30 -13.50
CA GLY A 4 -14.22 -4.41 -13.03
C GLY A 4 -13.96 -4.48 -11.52
N ALA A 5 -14.99 -4.58 -10.69
CA ALA A 5 -14.83 -4.71 -9.23
C ALA A 5 -14.11 -6.01 -8.86
N PHE A 6 -14.43 -7.12 -9.54
CA PHE A 6 -13.82 -8.41 -9.27
C PHE A 6 -12.36 -8.45 -9.74
N ALA A 7 -12.05 -7.91 -10.92
CA ALA A 7 -10.68 -7.69 -11.36
C ALA A 7 -9.87 -6.83 -10.37
N GLY A 8 -10.52 -5.78 -9.84
CA GLY A 8 -9.98 -4.92 -8.80
C GLY A 8 -9.66 -5.63 -7.48
N LEU A 9 -10.54 -6.53 -7.03
CA LEU A 9 -10.30 -7.35 -5.83
C LEU A 9 -9.11 -8.29 -6.04
N ILE A 10 -9.01 -8.94 -7.20
CA ILE A 10 -7.86 -9.79 -7.55
C ILE A 10 -6.58 -8.96 -7.51
N ALA A 11 -6.60 -7.77 -8.11
CA ALA A 11 -5.43 -6.89 -8.10
C ALA A 11 -5.04 -6.44 -6.70
N GLY A 12 -6.02 -6.11 -5.85
CA GLY A 12 -5.82 -5.80 -4.44
C GLY A 12 -5.19 -6.97 -3.69
N LEU A 13 -5.68 -8.20 -3.88
CA LEU A 13 -5.09 -9.41 -3.29
C LEU A 13 -3.64 -9.63 -3.74
N VAL A 14 -3.35 -9.44 -5.02
CA VAL A 14 -1.98 -9.55 -5.54
C VAL A 14 -1.07 -8.51 -4.88
N ALA A 15 -1.52 -7.26 -4.73
CA ALA A 15 -0.75 -6.23 -4.04
C ALA A 15 -0.47 -6.58 -2.57
N ILE A 16 -1.45 -7.16 -1.88
CA ILE A 16 -1.31 -7.64 -0.50
C ILE A 16 -0.25 -8.75 -0.43
N ILE A 17 -0.33 -9.74 -1.32
CA ILE A 17 0.63 -10.85 -1.35
C ILE A 17 2.03 -10.34 -1.65
N VAL A 18 2.18 -9.48 -2.66
CA VAL A 18 3.49 -8.93 -3.06
C VAL A 18 4.10 -8.10 -1.93
N SER A 19 3.34 -7.17 -1.35
CA SER A 19 3.85 -6.35 -0.22
C SER A 19 4.16 -7.20 1.01
N GLY A 20 3.33 -8.20 1.33
CA GLY A 20 3.59 -9.16 2.40
C GLY A 20 4.85 -10.00 2.17
N LEU A 21 5.09 -10.48 0.94
CA LEU A 21 6.31 -11.23 0.62
C LEU A 21 7.55 -10.36 0.68
N LEU A 22 7.49 -9.12 0.17
CA LEU A 22 8.58 -8.15 0.29
C LEU A 22 8.89 -7.84 1.76
N ARG A 23 7.86 -7.74 2.59
CA ARG A 23 7.99 -7.55 4.03
C ARG A 23 8.70 -8.73 4.72
N LEU A 24 8.32 -9.96 4.39
CA LEU A 24 8.83 -11.17 5.02
C LEU A 24 10.24 -11.55 4.54
N VAL A 25 10.47 -11.49 3.23
CA VAL A 25 11.73 -11.95 2.61
C VAL A 25 12.76 -10.83 2.55
N ALA A 26 12.31 -9.62 2.21
CA ALA A 26 13.17 -8.47 2.01
C ALA A 26 13.08 -7.43 3.13
N GLY A 27 12.36 -7.68 4.23
CA GLY A 27 12.29 -6.76 5.36
C GLY A 27 11.79 -5.35 4.99
N ILE A 28 11.19 -5.19 3.80
CA ILE A 28 10.72 -3.91 3.29
C ILE A 28 9.45 -3.55 4.05
N PRO A 29 9.39 -2.41 4.74
CA PRO A 29 8.20 -2.00 5.48
C PRO A 29 6.94 -1.98 4.61
N LEU A 30 5.82 -2.37 5.19
CA LEU A 30 4.50 -2.20 4.57
C LEU A 30 4.17 -0.71 4.45
N PRO A 31 3.32 -0.31 3.49
CA PRO A 31 2.90 1.09 3.36
C PRO A 31 2.37 1.69 4.66
N VAL A 32 1.59 0.93 5.43
CA VAL A 32 1.06 1.39 6.72
C VAL A 32 2.13 1.59 7.79
N GLU A 33 3.18 0.77 7.77
CA GLU A 33 4.31 0.91 8.70
C GLU A 33 5.08 2.19 8.35
N LEU A 34 5.36 2.45 7.06
CA LEU A 34 5.99 3.70 6.61
C LEU A 34 5.16 4.94 6.96
N VAL A 35 3.85 4.88 6.77
CA VAL A 35 2.93 5.95 7.16
C VAL A 35 2.99 6.16 8.67
N SER A 36 2.95 5.08 9.45
CA SER A 36 3.04 5.17 10.92
C SER A 36 4.37 5.79 11.35
N ASP A 37 5.50 5.34 10.81
CA ASP A 37 6.83 5.87 11.09
C ASP A 37 6.94 7.35 10.71
N ARG A 38 6.23 7.77 9.65
CA ARG A 38 6.22 9.17 9.21
C ARG A 38 5.45 10.07 10.15
N PHE A 39 4.29 9.62 10.64
CA PHE A 39 3.33 10.49 11.33
C PHE A 39 3.32 10.35 12.84
N LEU A 40 3.67 9.19 13.40
CA LEU A 40 3.71 8.96 14.85
C LEU A 40 4.55 9.98 15.62
N PRO A 41 5.72 10.45 15.14
CA PRO A 41 6.50 11.47 15.84
C PRO A 41 5.77 12.81 16.03
N PHE A 42 4.73 13.09 15.24
CA PHE A 42 3.94 14.32 15.33
C PHE A 42 2.69 14.18 16.21
N VAL A 43 2.41 12.98 16.73
CA VAL A 43 1.26 12.73 17.60
C VAL A 43 1.68 13.02 19.06
N PRO A 44 1.00 13.94 19.77
CA PRO A 44 1.27 14.19 21.19
C PRO A 44 1.12 12.91 22.03
N VAL A 45 1.93 12.77 23.07
CA VAL A 45 1.98 11.55 23.90
C VAL A 45 0.61 11.27 24.53
N GLU A 46 -0.10 12.29 24.97
CA GLU A 46 -1.42 12.19 25.59
C GLU A 46 -2.44 11.64 24.58
N SER A 47 -2.40 12.16 23.34
CA SER A 47 -3.24 11.69 22.24
C SER A 47 -2.91 10.25 21.87
N PHE A 48 -1.63 9.89 21.84
CA PHE A 48 -1.19 8.53 21.57
C PHE A 48 -1.70 7.55 22.64
N VAL A 49 -1.51 7.87 23.93
CA VAL A 49 -2.01 7.03 25.04
C VAL A 49 -3.52 6.93 25.03
N PHE A 50 -4.24 8.02 24.74
CA PHE A 50 -5.69 8.03 24.62
C PHE A 50 -6.17 7.12 23.46
N LEU A 51 -5.56 7.24 22.29
CA LEU A 51 -5.87 6.40 21.12
C LEU A 51 -5.56 4.93 21.39
N LEU A 52 -4.47 4.63 22.11
CA LEU A 52 -4.17 3.26 22.54
C LEU A 52 -5.23 2.73 23.50
N GLY A 53 -5.71 3.54 24.45
CA GLY A 53 -6.80 3.17 25.36
C GLY A 53 -8.10 2.86 24.60
N LEU A 54 -8.49 3.73 23.66
CA LEU A 54 -9.62 3.53 22.75
C LEU A 54 -9.50 2.25 21.91
N SER A 55 -8.28 1.96 21.46
CA SER A 55 -7.99 0.81 20.59
C SER A 55 -7.88 -0.51 21.35
N GLY A 56 -8.11 -0.55 22.67
CA GLY A 56 -7.97 -1.77 23.48
C GLY A 56 -6.52 -2.15 23.81
N GLY A 57 -5.60 -1.19 23.75
CA GLY A 57 -4.19 -1.35 24.08
C GLY A 57 -3.26 -1.50 22.86
N PRO A 58 -1.93 -1.55 23.08
CA PRO A 58 -0.92 -1.53 22.02
C PRO A 58 -1.01 -2.68 21.01
N LEU A 59 -1.36 -3.88 21.48
CA LEU A 59 -1.46 -5.06 20.61
C LEU A 59 -2.64 -4.94 19.64
N LEU A 60 -3.81 -4.58 20.16
CA LEU A 60 -5.03 -4.47 19.35
C LEU A 60 -4.94 -3.27 18.40
N ALA A 61 -4.33 -2.16 18.82
CA ALA A 61 -4.03 -1.03 17.95
C ALA A 61 -3.16 -1.44 16.73
N LYS A 62 -2.11 -2.25 16.97
CA LYS A 62 -1.27 -2.78 15.88
C LYS A 62 -2.04 -3.72 14.95
N GLN A 63 -2.85 -4.62 15.51
CA GLN A 63 -3.68 -5.54 14.72
C GLN A 63 -4.70 -4.78 13.86
N LEU A 64 -5.34 -3.75 14.43
CA LEU A 64 -6.28 -2.89 13.71
C LEU A 64 -5.59 -2.19 12.54
N ALA A 65 -4.41 -1.58 12.74
CA ALA A 65 -3.65 -0.95 11.67
C ALA A 65 -3.28 -1.96 10.57
N PHE A 66 -2.87 -3.16 10.96
CA PHE A 66 -2.51 -4.23 10.02
C PHE A 66 -3.70 -4.72 9.19
N TYR A 67 -4.81 -5.11 9.84
CA TYR A 67 -5.99 -5.63 9.13
C TYR A 67 -6.73 -4.56 8.32
N SER A 68 -6.83 -3.33 8.84
CA SER A 68 -7.46 -2.23 8.11
C SER A 68 -6.75 -1.92 6.80
N THR A 69 -5.41 -2.04 6.77
CA THR A 69 -4.63 -1.86 5.54
C THR A 69 -5.02 -2.83 4.44
N PHE A 70 -5.17 -4.12 4.78
CA PHE A 70 -5.58 -5.12 3.80
C PHE A 70 -7.01 -4.91 3.33
N LEU A 71 -7.92 -4.58 4.26
CA LEU A 71 -9.31 -4.27 3.90
C LEU A 71 -9.39 -3.05 2.97
N LEU A 72 -8.62 -2.00 3.25
CA LEU A 72 -8.55 -0.81 2.40
C LEU A 72 -7.97 -1.15 1.03
N LEU A 73 -6.91 -1.96 0.94
CA LEU A 73 -6.35 -2.39 -0.35
C LEU A 73 -7.37 -3.17 -1.20
N LEU A 74 -8.18 -4.03 -0.58
CA LEU A 74 -9.26 -4.72 -1.28
C LEU A 74 -10.37 -3.76 -1.72
N ALA A 75 -10.80 -2.87 -0.83
CA ALA A 75 -11.85 -1.90 -1.13
C ALA A 75 -11.42 -0.92 -2.24
N PHE A 76 -10.22 -0.35 -2.13
CA PHE A 76 -9.64 0.50 -3.17
C PHE A 76 -9.38 -0.29 -4.45
N GLY A 77 -8.94 -1.55 -4.36
CA GLY A 77 -8.81 -2.44 -5.51
C GLY A 77 -10.11 -2.54 -6.29
N ALA A 78 -11.20 -2.91 -5.61
CA ALA A 78 -12.54 -3.01 -6.23
C ALA A 78 -13.01 -1.68 -6.82
N LEU A 79 -12.78 -0.56 -6.13
CA LEU A 79 -13.14 0.78 -6.60
C LEU A 79 -12.34 1.14 -7.87
N LEU A 80 -11.01 1.03 -7.82
CA LEU A 80 -10.13 1.34 -8.94
C LEU A 80 -10.39 0.42 -10.13
N GLY A 81 -10.76 -0.83 -9.91
CA GLY A 81 -11.14 -1.76 -10.98
C GLY A 81 -12.42 -1.33 -11.70
N ASN A 82 -13.43 -0.82 -10.99
CA ASN A 82 -14.61 -0.22 -11.62
C ASN A 82 -14.25 1.05 -12.42
N ILE A 83 -13.40 1.91 -11.87
CA ILE A 83 -12.93 3.12 -12.56
C ILE A 83 -12.18 2.71 -13.83
N PHE A 84 -11.27 1.75 -13.74
CA PHE A 84 -10.49 1.24 -14.86
C PHE A 84 -11.38 0.71 -16.00
N ALA A 85 -12.40 -0.08 -15.67
CA ALA A 85 -13.37 -0.59 -16.65
C ALA A 85 -14.16 0.54 -17.34
N ALA A 86 -14.41 1.65 -16.64
CA ALA A 86 -15.14 2.80 -17.18
C ALA A 86 -14.29 3.72 -18.08
N LEU A 87 -12.95 3.66 -18.00
CA LEU A 87 -12.04 4.59 -18.69
C LEU A 87 -11.83 4.31 -20.19
N GLY A 88 -12.37 3.21 -20.72
CA GLY A 88 -12.34 2.87 -22.14
C GLY A 88 -10.92 2.92 -22.73
N ARG A 89 -10.73 3.67 -23.83
CA ARG A 89 -9.45 3.74 -24.56
C ARG A 89 -8.28 4.34 -23.76
N ARG A 90 -8.55 5.17 -22.74
CA ARG A 90 -7.51 5.85 -21.94
C ARG A 90 -7.08 5.07 -20.71
N ARG A 91 -7.69 3.91 -20.45
CA ARG A 91 -7.53 3.14 -19.20
C ARG A 91 -6.07 2.86 -18.84
N LEU A 92 -5.23 2.48 -19.81
CA LEU A 92 -3.82 2.17 -19.54
C LEU A 92 -2.99 3.42 -19.23
N LEU A 93 -3.23 4.52 -19.94
CA LEU A 93 -2.53 5.79 -19.69
C LEU A 93 -2.88 6.34 -18.31
N VAL A 94 -4.17 6.30 -17.94
CA VAL A 94 -4.64 6.77 -16.63
C VAL A 94 -4.13 5.86 -15.51
N LEU A 95 -4.11 4.54 -15.72
CA LEU A 95 -3.57 3.60 -14.74
C LEU A 95 -2.06 3.80 -14.54
N ALA A 96 -1.28 3.87 -15.62
CA ALA A 96 0.16 4.07 -15.56
C ALA A 96 0.52 5.44 -14.96
N GLY A 97 -0.14 6.51 -15.43
CA GLY A 97 0.05 7.87 -14.91
C GLY A 97 -0.36 7.97 -13.44
N GLY A 98 -1.48 7.37 -13.06
CA GLY A 98 -1.95 7.33 -11.68
C GLY A 98 -1.03 6.54 -10.75
N ALA A 99 -0.54 5.39 -11.19
CA ALA A 99 0.44 4.60 -10.44
C ALA A 99 1.77 5.35 -10.28
N ALA A 100 2.28 5.99 -11.33
CA ALA A 100 3.49 6.79 -11.26
C ALA A 100 3.31 8.01 -10.34
N ALA A 101 2.19 8.73 -10.45
CA ALA A 101 1.88 9.86 -9.58
C ALA A 101 1.76 9.44 -8.12
N LEU A 102 1.07 8.32 -7.85
CA LEU A 102 0.94 7.78 -6.49
C LEU A 102 2.29 7.35 -5.92
N TRP A 103 3.15 6.73 -6.73
CA TRP A 103 4.49 6.36 -6.32
C TRP A 103 5.32 7.60 -5.96
N LEU A 104 5.37 8.60 -6.85
CA LEU A 104 6.09 9.86 -6.59
C LEU A 104 5.54 10.59 -5.36
N LEU A 105 4.22 10.60 -5.18
CA LEU A 105 3.60 11.17 -3.99
C LEU A 105 4.01 10.42 -2.73
N ALA A 106 4.04 9.08 -2.77
CA ALA A 106 4.51 8.27 -1.65
C ALA A 106 5.97 8.58 -1.33
N LEU A 107 6.84 8.71 -2.33
CA LEU A 107 8.23 9.09 -2.12
C LEU A 107 8.36 10.46 -1.44
N ALA A 108 7.58 11.45 -1.90
CA ALA A 108 7.62 12.79 -1.35
C ALA A 108 7.08 12.87 0.09
N VAL A 109 5.95 12.22 0.36
CA VAL A 109 5.28 12.28 1.67
C VAL A 109 6.02 11.44 2.72
N LEU A 110 6.50 10.26 2.33
CA LEU A 110 7.14 9.29 3.23
C LEU A 110 8.66 9.49 3.34
N TRP A 111 9.20 10.60 2.84
CA TRP A 111 10.63 10.75 2.57
C TRP A 111 11.60 10.43 3.73
N PRO A 112 11.40 10.74 5.02
CA PRO A 112 12.35 10.18 6.00
C PRO A 112 12.04 8.72 6.34
N ALA A 113 10.77 8.31 6.30
CA ALA A 113 10.32 6.97 6.68
C ALA A 113 10.78 5.87 5.72
N LEU A 114 11.10 6.20 4.46
CA LEU A 114 11.63 5.21 3.50
C LEU A 114 12.89 4.51 4.01
N ALA A 115 13.68 5.18 4.87
CA ALA A 115 14.90 4.63 5.45
C ALA A 115 14.66 3.54 6.52
N SER A 116 13.41 3.27 6.92
CA SER A 116 13.09 2.16 7.82
C SER A 116 13.43 0.80 7.18
N SER A 117 14.12 -0.06 7.92
CA SER A 117 14.39 -1.46 7.52
C SER A 117 14.23 -2.39 8.72
N TYR A 118 13.56 -3.52 8.48
CA TYR A 118 13.43 -4.58 9.49
C TYR A 118 14.51 -5.66 9.39
N ARG A 119 15.43 -5.54 8.42
CA ARG A 119 16.65 -6.36 8.33
C ARG A 119 17.89 -5.64 8.89
N GLY A 120 17.76 -4.36 9.24
CA GLY A 120 18.87 -3.53 9.72
C GLY A 120 19.76 -2.99 8.61
N ASP A 121 19.23 -2.83 7.40
CA ASP A 121 19.98 -2.30 6.26
C ASP A 121 20.39 -0.83 6.50
N PRO A 122 21.52 -0.36 5.93
CA PRO A 122 21.90 1.05 5.98
C PRO A 122 20.80 1.97 5.40
N PRO A 123 20.60 3.19 5.95
CA PRO A 123 19.47 4.06 5.59
C PRO A 123 19.29 4.32 4.09
N GLY A 124 20.38 4.54 3.36
CA GLY A 124 20.33 4.77 1.91
C GLY A 124 19.87 3.53 1.13
N GLN A 125 20.30 2.34 1.54
CA GLN A 125 19.88 1.07 0.93
C GLN A 125 18.42 0.76 1.28
N ALA A 126 18.04 0.96 2.55
CA ALA A 126 16.66 0.80 3.01
C ALA A 126 15.69 1.70 2.22
N ALA A 127 16.04 2.98 2.03
CA ALA A 127 15.22 3.92 1.26
C ALA A 127 15.01 3.47 -0.19
N LEU A 128 16.07 3.01 -0.87
CA LEU A 128 15.97 2.49 -2.23
C LEU A 128 15.11 1.22 -2.31
N LEU A 129 15.28 0.29 -1.36
CA LEU A 129 14.50 -0.95 -1.30
C LEU A 129 13.02 -0.67 -1.02
N SER A 130 12.72 0.25 -0.09
CA SER A 130 11.35 0.70 0.21
C SER A 130 10.70 1.37 -1.00
N ALA A 131 11.41 2.29 -1.66
CA ALA A 131 10.94 2.94 -2.88
C ALA A 131 10.65 1.92 -4.00
N GLY A 132 11.58 0.98 -4.22
CA GLY A 132 11.43 -0.10 -5.19
C GLY A 132 10.30 -1.07 -4.84
N GLY A 133 10.12 -1.40 -3.56
CA GLY A 133 9.05 -2.27 -3.07
C GLY A 133 7.66 -1.66 -3.26
N LEU A 134 7.52 -0.35 -3.02
CA LEU A 134 6.30 0.40 -3.32
C LEU A 134 6.00 0.39 -4.83
N ALA A 135 7.02 0.66 -5.67
CA ALA A 135 6.87 0.61 -7.13
C ALA A 135 6.44 -0.78 -7.60
N LEU A 136 7.11 -1.83 -7.12
CA LEU A 136 6.82 -3.22 -7.49
C LEU A 136 5.39 -3.61 -7.10
N THR A 137 4.92 -3.18 -5.94
CA THR A 137 3.55 -3.44 -5.47
C THR A 137 2.52 -2.75 -6.38
N LEU A 138 2.77 -1.50 -6.79
CA LEU A 138 1.91 -0.77 -7.73
C LEU A 138 1.91 -1.38 -9.12
N VAL A 139 3.07 -1.81 -9.62
CA VAL A 139 3.19 -2.51 -10.91
C VAL A 139 2.46 -3.86 -10.87
N ALA A 140 2.61 -4.62 -9.79
CA ALA A 140 1.92 -5.89 -9.61
C ALA A 140 0.40 -5.69 -9.56
N PHE A 141 -0.09 -4.66 -8.85
CA PHE A 141 -1.49 -4.27 -8.85
C PHE A 141 -1.97 -3.92 -10.27
N ALA A 142 -1.29 -3.00 -10.95
CA ALA A 142 -1.69 -2.55 -12.28
C ALA A 142 -1.69 -3.69 -13.31
N GLY A 143 -0.64 -4.53 -13.31
CA GLY A 143 -0.51 -5.66 -14.20
C GLY A 143 -1.58 -6.73 -13.97
N SER A 144 -1.85 -7.08 -12.71
CA SER A 144 -2.90 -8.04 -12.36
C SER A 144 -4.30 -7.51 -12.66
N LEU A 145 -4.55 -6.22 -12.47
CA LEU A 145 -5.82 -5.59 -12.84
C LEU A 145 -6.08 -5.69 -14.35
N VAL A 146 -5.08 -5.34 -15.16
CA VAL A 146 -5.16 -5.43 -16.63
C VAL A 146 -5.35 -6.88 -17.07
N LEU A 147 -4.63 -7.82 -16.45
CA LEU A 147 -4.74 -9.24 -16.79
C LEU A 147 -6.10 -9.82 -16.43
N ALA A 148 -6.60 -9.53 -15.23
CA ALA A 148 -7.89 -10.01 -14.76
C ALA A 148 -9.04 -9.44 -15.59
N GLU A 149 -9.01 -8.14 -15.92
CA GLU A 149 -10.06 -7.51 -16.72
C GLU A 149 -10.11 -8.05 -18.17
N ARG A 150 -8.97 -8.48 -18.73
CA ARG A 150 -8.94 -9.13 -20.06
C ARG A 150 -9.53 -10.55 -20.06
N ARG A 151 -9.69 -11.18 -18.89
CA ARG A 151 -10.10 -12.58 -18.75
C ARG A 151 -11.55 -12.74 -18.26
N LEU A 152 -12.19 -11.66 -17.83
CA LEU A 152 -13.55 -11.59 -17.28
C LEU A 152 -14.50 -10.92 -18.27
#